data_AF-A0A6G7ZJS7-F1
#
_entry.id   AF-A0A6G7ZJS7-F1
#
_cell.length_a   1.000
_cell.length_b   1.000
_cell.length_c   1.000
_cell.angle_alpha   90.00
_cell.angle_beta   90.00
_cell.angle_gamma   90.00
#
_symmetry.space_group_name_H-M   'P 1'
#
loop_
_entity.id
_entity.type
_entity.pdbx_description
1 polymer ?
#
loop_
_entity_poly.entity_id
_entity_poly.type
_entity_poly.pdbx_seq_one_letter_code
_entity_poly.pdbx_strand_id
1 'polypeptide(L)' 'MSPDELKRLMRTLGYRTQGDLATAIGVSRSTVSLWLEGKVGVPRPVAMLLRMLVQAQRRAF' A
#
# COMPACT_ATOMS: atom_id res chain seq x y z
N MET A 1 -8.11 -2.29 6.49
CA MET A 1 -7.75 -1.25 5.49
C MET A 1 -8.63 -1.49 4.28
N SER A 2 -9.32 -0.45 3.78
CA SER A 2 -10.16 -0.59 2.59
C SER A 2 -9.34 -0.45 1.29
N PRO A 3 -9.84 -0.93 0.14
CA PRO A 3 -9.17 -0.72 -1.15
C PRO A 3 -8.93 0.76 -1.48
N ASP A 4 -9.87 1.63 -1.13
CA ASP A 4 -9.72 3.08 -1.36
C ASP A 4 -8.68 3.71 -0.43
N GLU A 5 -8.59 3.23 0.81
CA GLU A 5 -7.51 3.61 1.72
C GLU A 5 -6.15 3.21 1.14
N LEU A 6 -6.03 1.98 0.62
CA LEU A 6 -4.79 1.51 -0.03
C LEU A 6 -4.41 2.37 -1.24
N LYS A 7 -5.37 2.68 -2.13
CA LYS A 7 -5.14 3.56 -3.29
C LYS A 7 -4.64 4.95 -2.86
N ARG A 8 -5.20 5.51 -1.80
CA ARG A 8 -4.75 6.81 -1.27
C ARG A 8 -3.31 6.73 -0.75
N LEU A 9 -2.98 5.71 0.05
CA LEU A 9 -1.63 5.53 0.57
C LEU A 9 -0.60 5.32 -0.55
N MET A 10 -0.93 4.55 -1.59
CA MET A 10 -0.07 4.41 -2.77
C MET A 10 0.25 5.75 -3.42
N ARG A 11 -0.77 6.58 -3.66
CA ARG A 11 -0.58 7.92 -4.22
C ARG A 11 0.27 8.82 -3.33
N THR A 12 0.03 8.81 -2.03
CA THR A 12 0.81 9.60 -1.06
C THR A 12 2.29 9.19 -1.07
N LEU A 13 2.56 7.88 -1.07
CA LEU A 13 3.92 7.33 -1.11
C LEU A 13 4.59 7.40 -2.50
N GLY A 14 3.88 7.89 -3.52
CA GLY A 14 4.41 8.02 -4.88
C GLY A 14 4.44 6.73 -5.70
N TYR A 15 3.81 5.64 -5.24
CA TYR A 15 3.70 4.40 -6.00
C TYR A 15 2.66 4.56 -7.11
N ARG A 16 3.10 4.47 -8.37
CA ARG A 16 2.27 4.70 -9.56
C ARG A 16 1.58 3.43 -10.04
N THR A 17 2.22 2.28 -9.85
CA THR A 17 1.71 0.98 -10.26
C THR A 17 1.54 0.02 -9.07
N GLN A 18 0.73 -1.02 -9.27
CA GLN A 18 0.64 -2.14 -8.31
C GLN A 18 1.99 -2.86 -8.15
N GLY A 19 2.80 -2.89 -9.22
CA GLY A 19 4.13 -3.47 -9.21
C GLY A 19 5.10 -2.68 -8.33
N ASP A 20 5.03 -1.35 -8.37
CA ASP A 20 5.88 -0.48 -7.55
C ASP A 20 5.67 -0.76 -6.05
N LEU A 21 4.40 -0.79 -5.64
CA LEU A 21 4.02 -1.13 -4.26
C LEU A 21 4.45 -2.55 -3.91
N ALA A 22 4.19 -3.51 -4.79
CA ALA A 22 4.51 -4.92 -4.57
C ALA A 22 6.00 -5.14 -4.33
N THR A 23 6.85 -4.57 -5.18
CA THR A 23 8.31 -4.58 -5.06
C THR A 23 8.76 -3.93 -3.75
N ALA A 24 8.17 -2.79 -3.38
CA ALA A 24 8.56 -2.06 -2.18
C ALA A 24 8.28 -2.82 -0.87
N ILE A 25 7.27 -3.69 -0.84
CA ILE A 25 6.87 -4.45 0.36
C ILE A 25 7.16 -5.95 0.28
N GLY A 26 7.80 -6.42 -0.80
CA GLY A 26 8.19 -7.82 -0.98
C GLY A 26 7.03 -8.79 -1.21
N VAL A 27 6.00 -8.39 -1.94
CA VAL A 27 4.88 -9.27 -2.35
C VAL A 27 4.74 -9.33 -3.86
N SER A 28 3.87 -10.20 -4.37
CA SER A 28 3.56 -10.24 -5.80
C SER A 28 2.58 -9.14 -6.20
N ARG A 29 2.65 -8.71 -7.47
CA ARG A 29 1.68 -7.76 -8.04
C ARG A 29 0.24 -8.30 -7.96
N SER A 30 0.04 -9.61 -8.15
CA SER A 30 -1.29 -10.23 -8.06
C SER A 30 -1.87 -10.14 -6.66
N THR A 31 -1.06 -10.29 -5.60
CA THR A 31 -1.47 -10.06 -4.22
C THR A 31 -2.00 -8.63 -4.02
N VAL A 32 -1.31 -7.62 -4.55
CA VAL A 32 -1.75 -6.22 -4.49
C VAL A 32 -3.05 -6.01 -5.28
N SER A 33 -3.21 -6.65 -6.44
CA SER A 33 -4.47 -6.59 -7.22
C SER A 33 -5.65 -7.11 -6.42
N LEU A 34 -5.51 -8.26 -5.74
CA LEU A 34 -6.57 -8.84 -4.90
C LEU A 34 -6.99 -7.90 -3.75
N TRP A 35 -6.04 -7.18 -3.16
CA TRP A 35 -6.35 -6.18 -2.13
C TRP A 35 -7.11 -4.98 -2.69
N LEU A 36 -6.71 -4.48 -3.86
CA LEU A 36 -7.35 -3.34 -4.52
C LEU A 36 -8.74 -3.67 -5.09
N GLU A 37 -8.97 -4.92 -5.44
CA GLU A 37 -10.28 -5.45 -5.83
C GLU A 37 -11.17 -5.77 -4.62
N GLY A 38 -10.62 -5.74 -3.40
CA GLY A 38 -11.34 -6.10 -2.18
C GLY A 38 -11.63 -7.60 -2.03
N LYS A 39 -11.07 -8.44 -2.91
CA LYS A 39 -11.22 -9.91 -2.86
C LYS A 39 -10.54 -10.51 -1.63
N VAL A 40 -9.44 -9.89 -1.19
CA VAL A 40 -8.68 -10.29 0.01
C VAL A 40 -8.36 -9.04 0.81
N GLY A 41 -8.46 -9.11 2.13
CA GLY A 41 -8.06 -8.02 3.01
C GLY A 41 -6.55 -7.82 3.03
N VAL A 42 -6.09 -6.56 3.14
CA VAL A 42 -4.67 -6.25 3.37
C VAL A 42 -4.27 -6.79 4.75
N PRO A 43 -3.19 -7.59 4.87
CA PRO A 43 -2.69 -8.06 6.17
C PRO A 43 -2.39 -6.90 7.12
N ARG A 44 -2.72 -7.07 8.40
CA ARG A 44 -2.53 -6.02 9.42
C ARG A 44 -1.10 -5.47 9.49
N PRO A 45 -0.02 -6.28 9.41
CA PRO A 45 1.35 -5.76 9.41
C PRO A 45 1.64 -4.85 8.20
N VAL A 46 1.17 -5.24 7.02
CA VAL A 46 1.34 -4.44 5.78
C VAL A 46 0.59 -3.11 5.92
N ALA A 47 -0.64 -3.16 6.43
CA ALA A 47 -1.42 -1.94 6.68
C ALA A 47 -0.72 -0.98 7.67
N MET A 48 -0.09 -1.53 8.72
CA MET A 48 0.68 -0.75 9.69
C MET A 48 1.92 -0.13 9.05
N LEU A 49 2.68 -0.91 8.27
CA LEU A 49 3.86 -0.45 7.56
C LEU A 49 3.53 0.73 6.63
N LEU A 50 2.51 0.61 5.78
CA LEU A 50 2.13 1.67 4.84
C LEU A 50 1.71 2.96 5.56
N ARG A 51 0.97 2.84 6.67
CA ARG A 51 0.61 3.99 7.50
C ARG A 51 1.83 4.63 8.14
N MET A 52 2.79 3.83 8.64
CA MET A 52 4.04 4.34 9.21
C MET A 52 4.89 5.07 8.17
N LEU A 53 5.01 4.53 6.95
CA LEU A 53 5.73 5.17 5.85
C LEU A 53 5.13 6.53 5.48
N VAL A 54 3.79 6.63 5.42
CA VAL A 54 3.12 7.93 5.16
C VAL A 54 3.42 8.93 6.28
N GLN A 55 3.40 8.49 7.54
CA GLN A 55 3.71 9.38 8.66
C GLN A 55 5.18 9.85 8.63
N ALA A 56 6.11 8.96 8.26
CA ALA A 56 7.51 9.31 8.11
C ALA A 56 7.73 10.33 6.98
N GLN A 57 7.10 10.13 5.82
CA GLN A 57 7.18 11.04 4.68
C GLN A 57 6.67 12.45 5.02
N ARG A 58 5.58 12.55 5.80
CA ARG A 58 5.03 13.84 6.26
C ARG A 58 5.93 14.62 7.22
N ARG A 59 6.84 13.95 7.94
CA ARG A 59 7.80 14.60 8.84
C ARG A 59 9.05 15.11 8.13
N ALA A 60 9.30 14.62 6.91
CA ALA A 60 10.48 14.96 6.13
C ALA A 60 10.33 16.25 5.30
N PHE A 61 9.14 16.84 5.28
CA PHE A 61 8.78 18.08 4.59
C PHE A 61 8.06 19.01 5.58
#